data_AF-A0A6P6QV05-F1
#
_entry.id   AF-A0A6P6QV05-F1
#
_cell.length_a   1.000
_cell.length_b   1.000
_cell.length_c   1.000
_cell.angle_alpha   90.00
_cell.angle_beta   90.00
_cell.angle_gamma   90.00
#
_symmetry.space_group_name_H-M   'P 1'
#
loop_
_entity.id
_entity.type
_entity.pdbx_description
1 polymer ?
#
loop_
_entity_poly.entity_id
_entity_poly.type
_entity_poly.pdbx_seq_one_letter_code
_entity_poly.pdbx_strand_id
1 'polypeptide(L)'
;MSGVMGEDGLVPRARSRLPVVCSAGLGLFMLLVAWLLDPARFSDRAGIIIFCITVETFIHSMCLLAEEWLFHSKQRYHGKINKIFQACFRRHVVLGMCPICLLVLWKISFSGEQKSTIALMCAVSLLLKSSGFLGPAPVEISEICEMKKMNVAHGLAWSFYLGYLRFLLPDLQNKAIQYSSTKGKLSSPRLHILLPLNARVPTKPEDEDTNVIFSENLPELERDTAGVRKRSYKNSVYKITQDRETFSCVLEYATPLLTLYQMSHESSAGFGENERKQQVLLFYRTLSQILEDSLECRNRYRLILLNDEHTGDPHYLSREIIQHLKQQDREIHMNPIQELPNEVHPVPEEGPIRNLNGAHHPEDPISNDPTLMFSQPHSLRSEPVETTDYFNQPNNAKR
;
A
#
# COMPACT_ATOMS: atom_id res chain seq x y z
N MET A 1 16.64 39.61 23.36
CA MET A 1 16.55 38.15 23.62
C MET A 1 15.35 37.64 22.82
N SER A 2 15.60 37.23 21.57
CA SER A 2 14.57 36.67 20.70
C SER A 2 14.39 35.22 21.11
N GLY A 3 13.23 34.89 21.68
CA GLY A 3 12.89 33.50 21.99
C GLY A 3 12.95 32.69 20.71
N VAL A 4 13.73 31.60 20.74
CA VAL A 4 13.61 30.53 19.76
C VAL A 4 12.12 30.23 19.65
N MET A 5 11.52 30.41 18.48
CA MET A 5 10.17 29.89 18.21
C MET A 5 10.28 28.38 18.44
N GLY A 6 9.85 27.95 19.63
CA GLY A 6 10.03 26.58 20.08
C GLY A 6 9.33 25.63 19.12
N GLU A 7 9.92 24.46 18.93
CA GLU A 7 9.38 23.36 18.12
C GLU A 7 7.88 23.10 18.40
N ASP A 8 7.42 23.44 19.61
CA ASP A 8 6.04 23.40 20.10
C ASP A 8 5.00 24.18 19.27
N GLY A 9 5.42 25.18 18.48
CA GLY A 9 4.54 25.96 17.61
C GLY A 9 4.34 25.38 16.21
N LEU A 10 5.22 24.46 15.79
CA LEU A 10 5.26 23.91 14.43
C LEU A 10 4.76 22.45 14.39
N VAL A 11 4.94 21.70 15.47
CA VAL A 11 4.51 20.30 15.54
C VAL A 11 3.06 20.22 16.01
N PRO A 12 2.13 19.69 15.19
CA PRO A 12 0.75 19.53 15.60
C PRO A 12 0.66 18.56 16.78
N ARG A 13 -0.13 18.92 17.79
CA ARG A 13 -0.40 18.04 18.94
C ARG A 13 -1.30 16.88 18.52
N ALA A 14 -1.14 15.76 19.22
CA ALA A 14 -2.05 14.63 19.10
C ALA A 14 -3.50 15.08 19.33
N ARG A 15 -4.40 14.54 18.52
CA ARG A 15 -5.82 14.93 18.53
C ARG A 15 -6.49 14.50 19.82
N SER A 16 -7.41 15.35 20.29
CA SER A 16 -8.18 15.13 21.51
C SER A 16 -9.58 14.56 21.22
N ARG A 17 -10.27 14.07 22.25
CA ARG A 17 -11.65 13.55 22.15
C ARG A 17 -12.73 14.66 22.08
N LEU A 18 -12.35 15.91 21.89
CA LEU A 18 -13.26 17.06 21.91
C LEU A 18 -14.43 16.94 20.91
N PRO A 19 -14.24 16.53 19.63
CA PRO A 19 -15.34 16.41 18.68
C PRO A 19 -16.42 15.42 19.13
N VAL A 20 -16.01 14.33 19.80
CA VAL A 20 -16.93 13.31 20.34
C VAL A 20 -17.76 13.88 21.49
N VAL A 21 -17.14 14.67 22.39
CA VAL A 21 -17.85 15.31 23.50
C VAL A 21 -18.83 16.37 23.00
N CYS A 22 -18.40 17.22 22.05
CA CYS A 22 -19.25 18.25 21.46
C CYS A 22 -20.45 17.65 20.72
N SER A 23 -20.24 16.62 19.89
CA SER A 23 -21.32 15.94 19.16
C SER A 23 -22.31 15.25 20.10
N ALA A 24 -21.84 14.59 21.16
CA ALA A 24 -22.72 13.99 22.17
C ALA A 24 -23.56 15.05 22.91
N GLY A 25 -22.94 16.17 23.30
CA GLY A 25 -23.65 17.27 23.98
C GLY A 25 -24.71 17.91 23.10
N LEU A 26 -24.37 18.24 21.85
CA LEU A 26 -25.31 18.80 20.87
C LEU A 26 -26.43 17.81 20.54
N GLY A 27 -26.12 16.52 20.38
CA GLY A 27 -27.11 15.48 20.14
C GLY A 27 -28.15 15.37 21.27
N LEU A 28 -27.70 15.38 22.52
CA LEU A 28 -28.60 15.36 23.70
C LEU A 28 -29.48 16.62 23.76
N PHE A 29 -28.91 17.79 23.47
CA PHE A 29 -29.67 19.02 23.41
C PHE A 29 -30.77 18.98 22.33
N MET A 30 -30.43 18.52 21.12
CA MET A 30 -31.40 18.41 20.03
C MET A 30 -32.51 17.38 20.33
N LEU A 31 -32.18 16.27 21.00
CA LEU A 31 -33.18 15.31 21.47
C LEU A 31 -34.15 15.94 22.48
N LEU A 32 -33.64 16.74 23.41
CA LEU A 32 -34.46 17.46 24.39
C LEU A 32 -35.38 18.48 23.71
N VAL A 33 -34.88 19.24 22.73
CA VAL A 33 -35.69 20.18 21.95
C VAL A 33 -36.79 19.43 21.17
N ALA A 34 -36.46 18.33 20.50
CA ALA A 34 -37.43 17.53 19.77
C ALA A 34 -38.51 16.93 20.70
N TRP A 35 -38.13 16.51 21.91
CA TRP A 35 -39.07 16.05 22.93
C TRP A 35 -40.02 17.17 23.39
N LEU A 36 -39.50 18.37 23.64
CA LEU A 36 -40.30 19.52 24.07
C LEU A 36 -41.29 20.00 23.00
N LEU A 37 -40.95 19.85 21.71
CA LEU A 37 -41.79 20.29 20.60
C LEU A 37 -42.98 19.36 20.32
N ASP A 38 -42.81 18.04 20.42
CA ASP A 38 -43.88 17.07 20.14
C ASP A 38 -43.71 15.79 20.97
N PRO A 39 -43.98 15.86 22.30
CA PRO A 39 -43.76 14.73 23.20
C PRO A 39 -44.67 13.54 22.88
N ALA A 40 -45.86 13.78 22.34
CA ALA A 40 -46.86 12.74 22.07
C ALA A 40 -46.44 11.80 20.94
N ARG A 41 -45.75 12.31 19.90
CA ARG A 41 -45.31 11.51 18.73
C ARG A 41 -43.80 11.24 18.71
N PHE A 42 -43.07 11.72 19.71
CA PHE A 42 -41.61 11.60 19.76
C PHE A 42 -41.14 10.15 19.65
N SER A 43 -41.71 9.25 20.45
CA SER A 43 -41.31 7.83 20.49
C SER A 43 -41.49 7.14 19.14
N ASP A 44 -42.63 7.36 18.48
CA ASP A 44 -42.94 6.74 17.18
C ASP A 44 -42.00 7.26 16.09
N ARG A 45 -41.75 8.59 16.06
CA ARG A 45 -40.83 9.20 15.09
C ARG A 45 -39.39 8.75 15.31
N ALA A 46 -38.93 8.74 16.56
CA ALA A 46 -37.60 8.27 16.91
C ALA A 46 -37.43 6.79 16.51
N GLY A 47 -38.44 5.95 16.75
CA GLY A 47 -38.46 4.55 16.35
C GLY A 47 -38.31 4.36 14.84
N ILE A 48 -39.07 5.12 14.03
CA ILE A 48 -38.97 5.04 12.55
C ILE A 48 -37.59 5.50 12.06
N ILE A 49 -37.03 6.58 12.63
CA ILE A 49 -35.70 7.08 12.24
C ILE A 49 -34.61 6.06 12.58
N ILE A 50 -34.63 5.50 13.80
CA ILE A 50 -33.68 4.46 14.23
C ILE A 50 -33.80 3.23 13.34
N PHE A 51 -35.03 2.84 12.98
CA PHE A 51 -35.28 1.75 12.05
C PHE A 51 -34.63 2.01 10.68
N CYS A 52 -34.86 3.18 10.07
CA CYS A 52 -34.27 3.53 8.78
C CYS A 52 -32.74 3.49 8.81
N ILE A 53 -32.10 4.10 9.82
CA ILE A 53 -30.63 4.12 9.96
C ILE A 53 -30.07 2.70 10.12
N THR A 54 -30.76 1.85 10.90
CA THR A 54 -30.32 0.47 11.12
C THR A 54 -30.44 -0.38 9.85
N VAL A 55 -31.54 -0.24 9.10
CA VAL A 55 -31.72 -0.93 7.81
C VAL A 55 -30.70 -0.44 6.78
N GLU A 56 -30.47 0.87 6.67
CA GLU A 56 -29.45 1.43 5.78
C GLU A 56 -28.05 0.87 6.09
N THR A 57 -27.61 0.95 7.34
CA THR A 57 -26.29 0.47 7.75
C THR A 57 -26.13 -1.02 7.50
N PHE A 58 -27.20 -1.81 7.66
CA PHE A 58 -27.23 -3.22 7.31
C PHE A 58 -27.10 -3.46 5.80
N ILE A 59 -27.88 -2.76 4.97
CA ILE A 59 -27.79 -2.88 3.50
C ILE A 59 -26.39 -2.51 3.01
N HIS A 60 -25.81 -1.43 3.53
CA HIS A 60 -24.44 -1.07 3.18
C HIS A 60 -23.43 -2.15 3.61
N SER A 61 -23.61 -2.75 4.79
CA SER A 61 -22.77 -3.87 5.24
C SER A 61 -22.92 -5.11 4.34
N MET A 62 -24.09 -5.33 3.75
CA MET A 62 -24.30 -6.36 2.71
C MET A 62 -23.50 -6.08 1.44
N CYS A 63 -23.46 -4.82 0.98
CA CYS A 63 -22.66 -4.45 -0.18
C CYS A 63 -21.17 -4.73 0.07
N LEU A 64 -20.65 -4.37 1.25
CA LEU A 64 -19.27 -4.67 1.65
C LEU A 64 -19.01 -6.18 1.75
N LEU A 65 -19.96 -6.92 2.34
CA LEU A 65 -19.87 -8.38 2.44
C LEU A 65 -19.80 -9.02 1.06
N ALA A 66 -20.55 -8.53 0.07
CA ALA A 66 -20.53 -9.07 -1.27
C ALA A 66 -19.14 -8.93 -1.91
N GLU A 67 -18.51 -7.76 -1.83
CA GLU A 67 -17.16 -7.54 -2.36
C GLU A 67 -16.12 -8.41 -1.64
N GLU A 68 -16.14 -8.40 -0.30
CA GLU A 68 -15.18 -9.16 0.51
C GLU A 68 -15.34 -10.68 0.34
N TRP A 69 -16.57 -11.16 0.17
CA TRP A 69 -16.85 -12.58 -0.05
C TRP A 69 -16.44 -13.04 -1.45
N LEU A 70 -16.77 -12.26 -2.49
CA LEU A 70 -16.52 -12.64 -3.89
C LEU A 70 -15.03 -12.54 -4.26
N PHE A 71 -14.35 -11.47 -3.84
CA PHE A 71 -13.00 -11.18 -4.34
C PHE A 71 -11.90 -11.42 -3.29
N HIS A 72 -12.20 -11.34 -2.00
CA HIS A 72 -11.17 -11.31 -0.96
C HIS A 72 -11.27 -12.42 0.10
N SER A 73 -12.26 -13.31 -0.01
CA SER A 73 -12.52 -14.37 0.96
C SER A 73 -11.27 -15.24 1.21
N LYS A 74 -10.62 -15.71 0.14
CA LYS A 74 -9.41 -16.55 0.24
C LYS A 74 -8.19 -15.75 0.69
N GLN A 75 -7.92 -14.62 0.03
CA GLN A 75 -6.67 -13.85 0.22
C GLN A 75 -6.61 -13.12 1.57
N ARG A 76 -7.71 -12.54 2.03
CA ARG A 76 -7.75 -11.72 3.26
C ARG A 76 -8.23 -12.51 4.48
N TYR A 77 -9.12 -13.48 4.28
CA TYR A 77 -9.79 -14.19 5.39
C TYR A 77 -9.56 -15.71 5.40
N HIS A 78 -8.71 -16.24 4.53
CA HIS A 78 -8.39 -17.67 4.45
C HIS A 78 -9.63 -18.56 4.27
N GLY A 79 -10.65 -18.05 3.56
CA GLY A 79 -11.94 -18.73 3.37
C GLY A 79 -12.83 -18.80 4.61
N LYS A 80 -12.43 -18.19 5.73
CA LYS A 80 -13.19 -18.24 6.99
C LYS A 80 -14.32 -17.21 7.00
N ILE A 81 -15.53 -17.67 6.66
CA ILE A 81 -16.75 -16.84 6.56
C ILE A 81 -17.00 -16.03 7.84
N ASN A 82 -16.81 -16.61 9.03
CA ASN A 82 -17.02 -15.89 10.30
C ASN A 82 -16.15 -14.64 10.44
N LYS A 83 -14.90 -14.67 9.93
CA LYS A 83 -14.02 -13.50 9.95
C LYS A 83 -14.48 -12.42 8.98
N ILE A 84 -15.02 -12.82 7.82
CA ILE A 84 -15.61 -11.89 6.83
C ILE A 84 -16.82 -11.19 7.45
N PHE A 85 -17.73 -11.95 8.07
CA PHE A 85 -18.89 -11.39 8.76
C PHE A 85 -18.47 -10.44 9.89
N GLN A 86 -17.49 -10.82 10.72
CA GLN A 86 -16.99 -9.95 11.79
C GLN A 86 -16.36 -8.66 11.26
N ALA A 87 -15.72 -8.70 10.08
CA ALA A 87 -15.13 -7.52 9.45
C ALA A 87 -16.17 -6.59 8.82
N CYS A 88 -17.20 -7.17 8.17
CA CYS A 88 -18.24 -6.40 7.48
C CYS A 88 -19.31 -5.86 8.42
N PHE A 89 -19.60 -6.58 9.51
CA PHE A 89 -20.65 -6.20 10.46
C PHE A 89 -20.09 -5.82 11.82
N ARG A 90 -20.29 -4.55 12.17
CA ARG A 90 -20.02 -4.08 13.52
C ARG A 90 -21.05 -4.64 14.49
N ARG A 91 -20.63 -4.89 15.74
CA ARG A 91 -21.47 -5.47 16.80
C ARG A 91 -22.80 -4.73 16.99
N HIS A 92 -22.82 -3.40 16.91
CA HIS A 92 -24.04 -2.61 17.07
C HIS A 92 -25.02 -2.75 15.89
N VAL A 93 -24.54 -3.01 14.67
CA VAL A 93 -25.40 -3.26 13.50
C VAL A 93 -26.13 -4.59 13.69
N VAL A 94 -25.42 -5.63 14.13
CA VAL A 94 -26.02 -6.95 14.41
C VAL A 94 -27.06 -6.84 15.54
N LEU A 95 -26.72 -6.14 16.63
CA LEU A 95 -27.66 -5.92 17.74
C LEU A 95 -28.89 -5.11 17.32
N GLY A 96 -28.72 -4.10 16.46
CA GLY A 96 -29.82 -3.28 15.94
C GLY A 96 -30.80 -4.07 15.05
N MET A 97 -30.34 -5.11 14.37
CA MET A 97 -31.19 -5.96 13.54
C MET A 97 -32.07 -6.92 14.34
N CYS A 98 -31.68 -7.31 15.56
CA CYS A 98 -32.48 -8.19 16.42
C CYS A 98 -33.92 -7.70 16.65
N PRO A 99 -34.19 -6.45 17.08
CA PRO A 99 -35.55 -5.94 17.22
C PRO A 99 -36.29 -5.87 15.88
N ILE A 100 -35.60 -5.56 14.77
CA ILE A 100 -36.19 -5.54 13.42
C ILE A 100 -36.67 -6.92 13.02
N CYS A 101 -35.87 -7.96 13.26
CA CYS A 101 -36.28 -9.35 13.02
C CYS A 101 -37.49 -9.75 13.88
N LEU A 102 -37.54 -9.33 15.14
CA LEU A 102 -38.70 -9.59 16.02
C LEU A 102 -39.97 -8.89 15.52
N LEU A 103 -39.87 -7.64 15.04
CA LEU A 103 -41.01 -6.91 14.45
C LEU A 103 -41.57 -7.63 13.21
N VAL A 104 -40.68 -8.16 12.36
CA VAL A 104 -41.05 -8.95 11.16
C VAL A 104 -41.69 -10.28 11.56
N LEU A 105 -41.12 -10.99 12.53
CA LEU A 105 -41.66 -12.26 13.04
C LEU A 105 -43.05 -12.09 13.68
N TRP A 106 -43.28 -10.97 14.36
CA TRP A 106 -44.58 -10.62 14.94
C TRP A 106 -45.59 -10.04 13.92
N LYS A 107 -45.24 -10.02 12.63
CA LYS A 107 -46.08 -9.50 11.53
C LYS A 107 -46.61 -8.07 11.78
N ILE A 108 -45.85 -7.26 12.50
CA ILE A 108 -46.19 -5.85 12.71
C ILE A 108 -46.12 -5.17 11.34
N SER A 109 -47.26 -4.69 10.87
CA SER A 109 -47.40 -4.14 9.53
C SER A 109 -47.33 -2.61 9.57
N PHE A 110 -46.40 -2.05 8.80
CA PHE A 110 -46.34 -0.62 8.54
C PHE A 110 -47.43 -0.17 7.55
N SER A 111 -47.89 1.07 7.70
CA SER A 111 -48.78 1.71 6.72
C SER A 111 -48.10 1.84 5.34
N GLY A 112 -48.88 1.92 4.27
CA GLY A 112 -48.37 2.08 2.90
C GLY A 112 -47.48 3.33 2.75
N GLU A 113 -47.87 4.44 3.37
CA GLU A 113 -47.09 5.69 3.39
C GLU A 113 -45.75 5.54 4.14
N GLN A 114 -45.75 4.83 5.27
CA GLN A 114 -44.54 4.54 6.03
C GLN A 114 -43.57 3.66 5.24
N LYS A 115 -44.08 2.62 4.56
CA LYS A 115 -43.27 1.77 3.68
C LYS A 115 -42.63 2.56 2.55
N SER A 116 -43.40 3.44 1.91
CA SER A 116 -42.89 4.33 0.85
C SER A 116 -41.80 5.27 1.39
N THR A 117 -42.03 5.88 2.56
CA THR A 117 -41.07 6.79 3.20
C THR A 117 -39.77 6.07 3.58
N ILE A 118 -39.85 4.87 4.16
CA ILE A 118 -38.69 4.04 4.49
C ILE A 118 -37.91 3.68 3.23
N ALA A 119 -38.60 3.22 2.18
CA ALA A 119 -37.96 2.84 0.92
C ALA A 119 -37.24 4.04 0.27
N LEU A 120 -37.88 5.21 0.26
CA LEU A 120 -37.30 6.44 -0.27
C LEU A 120 -36.08 6.89 0.54
N MET A 121 -36.16 6.89 1.88
CA MET A 121 -35.05 7.26 2.76
C MET A 121 -33.84 6.35 2.55
N CYS A 122 -34.05 5.03 2.51
CA CYS A 122 -32.99 4.07 2.22
C CYS A 122 -32.40 4.26 0.82
N ALA A 123 -33.22 4.51 -0.20
CA ALA A 123 -32.74 4.72 -1.56
C ALA A 123 -31.87 5.99 -1.65
N VAL A 124 -32.33 7.10 -1.06
CA VAL A 124 -31.60 8.36 -1.05
C VAL A 124 -30.28 8.23 -0.28
N SER A 125 -30.28 7.60 0.90
CA SER A 125 -29.05 7.46 1.68
C SER A 125 -28.02 6.54 0.99
N LEU A 126 -28.46 5.46 0.37
CA LEU A 126 -27.58 4.59 -0.44
C LEU A 126 -26.99 5.35 -1.64
N LEU A 127 -27.80 6.16 -2.34
CA LEU A 127 -27.32 6.98 -3.45
C LEU A 127 -26.29 8.00 -2.99
N LEU A 128 -26.57 8.75 -1.93
CA LEU A 128 -25.63 9.72 -1.34
C LEU A 128 -24.33 9.06 -0.85
N LYS A 129 -24.41 7.82 -0.37
CA LYS A 129 -23.22 7.07 0.05
C LYS A 129 -22.41 6.58 -1.15
N SER A 130 -23.07 6.07 -2.18
CA SER A 130 -22.42 5.63 -3.42
C SER A 130 -21.81 6.78 -4.22
N SER A 131 -22.37 7.99 -4.14
CA SER A 131 -21.80 9.18 -4.78
C SER A 131 -20.62 9.77 -4.00
N GLY A 132 -20.27 9.20 -2.84
CA GLY A 132 -19.20 9.69 -1.98
C GLY A 132 -19.54 10.93 -1.16
N PHE A 133 -20.79 11.43 -1.23
CA PHE A 133 -21.22 12.61 -0.46
C PHE A 133 -21.16 12.37 1.06
N LEU A 134 -21.41 11.14 1.49
CA LEU A 134 -21.27 10.68 2.89
C LEU A 134 -19.88 10.07 3.16
N GLY A 135 -18.89 10.36 2.32
CA GLY A 135 -17.51 9.96 2.53
C GLY A 135 -16.88 10.69 3.73
N PRO A 136 -15.83 10.12 4.34
CA PRO A 136 -15.15 10.77 5.44
C PRO A 136 -14.48 12.06 4.99
N ALA A 137 -14.51 13.09 5.83
CA ALA A 137 -13.79 14.33 5.58
C ALA A 137 -12.27 14.09 5.66
N PRO A 138 -11.43 14.92 5.02
CA PRO A 138 -9.98 14.72 5.05
C PRO A 138 -9.41 14.73 6.48
N VAL A 139 -9.99 15.53 7.38
CA VAL A 139 -9.63 15.50 8.81
C VAL A 139 -9.92 14.13 9.44
N GLU A 140 -11.01 13.45 9.09
CA GLU A 140 -11.32 12.12 9.64
C GLU A 140 -10.37 11.06 9.06
N ILE A 141 -10.02 11.16 7.78
CA ILE A 141 -9.04 10.27 7.14
C ILE A 141 -7.67 10.40 7.83
N SER A 142 -7.19 11.64 8.03
CA SER A 142 -5.93 11.88 8.73
C SER A 142 -5.94 11.39 10.17
N GLU A 143 -7.05 11.53 10.89
CA GLU A 143 -7.19 10.98 12.25
C GLU A 143 -7.03 9.46 12.24
N ILE A 144 -7.73 8.78 11.33
CA ILE A 144 -7.65 7.33 11.18
C ILE A 144 -6.22 6.91 10.84
N CYS A 145 -5.57 7.60 9.90
CA CYS A 145 -4.19 7.32 9.50
C CYS A 145 -3.19 7.49 10.67
N GLU A 146 -3.32 8.57 11.44
CA GLU A 146 -2.49 8.87 12.60
C GLU A 146 -2.72 7.82 13.71
N MET A 147 -3.98 7.54 14.04
CA MET A 147 -4.37 6.56 15.07
C MET A 147 -3.93 5.13 14.71
N LYS A 148 -4.03 4.75 13.43
CA LYS A 148 -3.72 3.39 12.95
C LYS A 148 -2.29 3.25 12.41
N LYS A 149 -1.49 4.31 12.42
CA LYS A 149 -0.09 4.31 11.91
C LYS A 149 0.01 3.73 10.49
N MET A 150 -0.96 4.08 9.64
CA MET A 150 -1.19 3.43 8.33
C MET A 150 -0.17 3.79 7.25
N ASN A 151 0.71 4.77 7.50
CA ASN A 151 1.63 5.31 6.50
C ASN A 151 3.04 4.70 6.54
N VAL A 152 3.31 3.81 7.50
CA VAL A 152 4.66 3.24 7.69
C VAL A 152 5.08 2.42 6.47
N ALA A 153 4.24 1.51 5.98
CA ALA A 153 4.56 0.69 4.81
C ALA A 153 4.87 1.49 3.54
N HIS A 154 4.13 2.58 3.29
CA HIS A 154 4.35 3.44 2.14
C HIS A 154 5.70 4.15 2.22
N GLY A 155 6.00 4.77 3.36
CA GLY A 155 7.29 5.44 3.58
C GLY A 155 8.46 4.47 3.45
N LEU A 156 8.32 3.27 4.02
CA LEU A 156 9.34 2.20 3.91
C LEU A 156 9.53 1.73 2.46
N ALA A 157 8.45 1.58 1.68
CA ALA A 157 8.53 1.18 0.27
C ALA A 157 9.27 2.21 -0.57
N TRP A 158 8.91 3.50 -0.45
CA TRP A 158 9.60 4.59 -1.14
C TRP A 158 11.05 4.74 -0.71
N SER A 159 11.32 4.62 0.60
CA SER A 159 12.69 4.65 1.12
C SER A 159 13.54 3.51 0.57
N PHE A 160 12.99 2.30 0.44
CA PHE A 160 13.71 1.15 -0.10
C PHE A 160 13.92 1.28 -1.61
N TYR A 161 12.93 1.78 -2.33
CA TYR A 161 13.06 2.04 -3.76
C TYR A 161 14.11 3.12 -4.06
N LEU A 162 13.93 4.34 -3.54
CA LEU A 162 14.80 5.48 -3.84
C LEU A 162 16.19 5.33 -3.24
N GLY A 163 16.26 4.81 -2.01
CA GLY A 163 17.50 4.67 -1.26
C GLY A 163 18.34 3.45 -1.63
N TYR A 164 17.80 2.50 -2.40
CA TYR A 164 18.50 1.26 -2.72
C TYR A 164 18.17 0.72 -4.12
N LEU A 165 16.94 0.29 -4.37
CA LEU A 165 16.63 -0.49 -5.57
C LEU A 165 16.81 0.28 -6.89
N ARG A 166 16.47 1.57 -6.93
CA ARG A 166 16.46 2.38 -8.16
C ARG A 166 17.80 2.35 -8.89
N PHE A 167 18.90 2.54 -8.17
CA PHE A 167 20.23 2.55 -8.76
C PHE A 167 20.91 1.18 -8.74
N LEU A 168 20.52 0.30 -7.80
CA LEU A 168 21.14 -1.01 -7.65
C LEU A 168 20.69 -1.99 -8.73
N LEU A 169 19.39 -2.09 -9.00
CA LEU A 169 18.84 -3.09 -9.91
C LEU A 169 19.43 -3.00 -11.32
N PRO A 170 19.64 -1.80 -11.91
CA PRO A 170 20.26 -1.71 -13.22
C PRO A 170 21.70 -2.23 -13.27
N ASP A 171 22.52 -1.87 -12.27
CA ASP A 171 23.91 -2.28 -12.15
C ASP A 171 24.03 -3.79 -11.85
N LEU A 172 23.18 -4.30 -10.97
CA LEU A 172 23.17 -5.70 -10.57
C LEU A 172 22.93 -6.64 -11.76
N GLN A 173 22.00 -6.29 -12.66
CA GLN A 173 21.73 -7.12 -13.84
C GLN A 173 22.97 -7.26 -14.73
N ASN A 174 23.72 -6.16 -14.94
CA ASN A 174 24.97 -6.19 -15.71
C ASN A 174 26.01 -7.08 -15.03
N LYS A 175 26.15 -6.96 -13.70
CA LYS A 175 27.05 -7.80 -12.90
C LYS A 175 26.65 -9.27 -12.93
N ALA A 176 25.35 -9.58 -12.89
CA ALA A 176 24.85 -10.94 -12.96
C ALA A 176 25.11 -11.60 -14.32
N ILE A 177 25.00 -10.84 -15.42
CA ILE A 177 25.36 -11.30 -16.76
C ILE A 177 26.88 -11.57 -16.83
N GLN A 178 27.71 -10.64 -16.39
CA GLN A 178 29.17 -10.79 -16.38
C GLN A 178 29.62 -12.00 -15.53
N TYR A 179 29.00 -12.19 -14.38
CA TYR A 179 29.22 -13.34 -13.50
C TYR A 179 28.90 -14.67 -14.21
N SER A 180 27.75 -14.71 -14.91
CA SER A 180 27.31 -15.89 -15.66
C SER A 180 28.24 -16.28 -16.80
N SER A 181 28.92 -15.31 -17.41
CA SER A 181 29.92 -15.55 -18.46
C SER A 181 31.28 -16.05 -17.94
N THR A 182 31.62 -15.78 -16.67
CA THR A 182 33.01 -15.94 -16.18
C THR A 182 33.18 -16.99 -15.09
N LYS A 183 32.22 -17.15 -14.17
CA LYS A 183 32.39 -17.99 -12.98
C LYS A 183 31.38 -19.11 -12.84
N GLY A 184 30.11 -18.86 -13.16
CA GLY A 184 29.06 -19.87 -13.04
C GLY A 184 27.72 -19.37 -13.52
N LYS A 185 26.95 -20.23 -14.20
CA LYS A 185 25.65 -19.90 -14.75
C LYS A 185 24.66 -19.59 -13.61
N LEU A 186 24.19 -18.35 -13.52
CA LEU A 186 23.01 -18.03 -12.72
C LEU A 186 21.78 -18.61 -13.41
N SER A 187 20.85 -19.13 -12.61
CA SER A 187 19.52 -19.52 -13.08
C SER A 187 18.71 -18.30 -13.54
N SER A 188 18.97 -17.13 -12.96
CA SER A 188 18.30 -15.88 -13.34
C SER A 188 19.19 -14.67 -13.06
N PRO A 189 19.22 -13.66 -13.94
CA PRO A 189 19.98 -12.43 -13.71
C PRO A 189 19.26 -11.43 -12.81
N ARG A 190 18.05 -11.76 -12.32
CA ARG A 190 17.21 -10.89 -11.49
C ARG A 190 17.60 -10.99 -10.01
N LEU A 191 17.36 -9.91 -9.27
CA LEU A 191 17.39 -9.92 -7.80
C LEU A 191 16.15 -10.59 -7.24
N HIS A 192 16.30 -11.61 -6.40
CA HIS A 192 15.19 -12.24 -5.70
C HIS A 192 15.08 -11.64 -4.30
N ILE A 193 13.99 -10.91 -4.06
CA ILE A 193 13.75 -10.21 -2.80
C ILE A 193 12.72 -11.00 -2.00
N LEU A 194 13.12 -11.50 -0.85
CA LEU A 194 12.31 -12.30 0.06
C LEU A 194 11.50 -11.39 1.00
N LEU A 195 10.21 -11.66 1.11
CA LEU A 195 9.27 -10.93 1.96
C LEU A 195 8.50 -11.91 2.86
N PRO A 196 9.03 -12.30 4.04
CA PRO A 196 8.28 -13.08 5.01
C PRO A 196 7.08 -12.31 5.55
N LEU A 197 5.88 -12.89 5.46
CA LEU A 197 4.62 -12.26 5.86
C LEU A 197 4.59 -11.87 7.35
N ASN A 198 5.24 -12.67 8.20
CA ASN A 198 5.40 -12.39 9.62
C ASN A 198 6.48 -11.33 9.93
N ALA A 199 7.17 -10.81 8.91
CA ALA A 199 8.31 -9.89 8.97
C ALA A 199 9.54 -10.43 9.72
N ARG A 200 9.58 -11.72 10.07
CA ARG A 200 10.74 -12.32 10.71
C ARG A 200 11.83 -12.51 9.66
N VAL A 201 12.84 -11.65 9.72
CA VAL A 201 13.99 -11.68 8.81
C VAL A 201 15.19 -12.27 9.56
N PRO A 202 15.68 -13.46 9.20
CA PRO A 202 16.90 -14.02 9.78
C PRO A 202 18.12 -13.21 9.34
N THR A 203 19.25 -13.41 10.03
CA THR A 203 20.52 -12.82 9.63
C THR A 203 21.05 -13.41 8.33
N LYS A 204 20.81 -14.70 8.11
CA LYS A 204 21.28 -15.46 6.96
C LYS A 204 20.15 -16.36 6.44
N PRO A 205 19.91 -16.44 5.12
CA PRO A 205 18.98 -17.41 4.56
C PRO A 205 19.28 -18.85 4.98
N GLU A 206 20.55 -19.19 5.19
CA GLU A 206 21.02 -20.52 5.61
C GLU A 206 20.52 -20.91 7.01
N ASP A 207 20.17 -19.92 7.86
CA ASP A 207 19.63 -20.17 9.20
C ASP A 207 18.17 -20.67 9.13
N GLU A 208 17.45 -20.40 8.03
CA GLU A 208 16.07 -20.84 7.83
C GLU A 208 15.98 -22.15 7.03
N ASP A 209 16.89 -22.39 6.08
CA ASP A 209 16.86 -23.59 5.24
C ASP A 209 18.28 -24.02 4.83
N THR A 210 18.67 -25.23 5.22
CA THR A 210 20.00 -25.79 4.97
C THR A 210 20.29 -26.09 3.50
N ASN A 211 19.26 -26.15 2.64
CA ASN A 211 19.45 -26.30 1.20
C ASN A 211 19.90 -25.00 0.54
N VAL A 212 19.74 -23.85 1.20
CA VAL A 212 20.21 -22.56 0.73
C VAL A 212 21.64 -22.37 1.23
N ILE A 213 22.60 -22.29 0.30
CA ILE A 213 24.03 -22.24 0.64
C ILE A 213 24.63 -20.99 0.01
N PHE A 214 25.28 -20.15 0.81
CA PHE A 214 26.05 -19.02 0.31
C PHE A 214 27.18 -19.49 -0.61
N SER A 215 27.28 -18.89 -1.81
CA SER A 215 28.34 -19.18 -2.77
C SER A 215 29.42 -18.11 -2.74
N GLU A 216 29.07 -16.88 -3.12
CA GLU A 216 30.00 -15.74 -3.12
C GLU A 216 29.24 -14.41 -3.21
N ASN A 217 29.95 -13.30 -3.03
CA ASN A 217 29.41 -11.96 -3.27
C ASN A 217 29.70 -11.51 -4.71
N LEU A 218 28.75 -10.80 -5.31
CA LEU A 218 28.99 -10.08 -6.55
C LEU A 218 29.90 -8.86 -6.30
N PRO A 219 30.55 -8.31 -7.34
CA PRO A 219 31.34 -7.10 -7.23
C PRO A 219 30.53 -5.96 -6.59
N GLU A 220 31.14 -5.30 -5.61
CA GLU A 220 30.48 -4.25 -4.83
C GLU A 220 30.11 -3.06 -5.72
N LEU A 221 28.99 -2.41 -5.43
CA LEU A 221 28.65 -1.12 -6.02
C LEU A 221 29.06 -0.03 -5.02
N GLU A 222 29.96 0.85 -5.39
CA GLU A 222 30.33 2.01 -4.57
C GLU A 222 29.62 3.27 -5.05
N ARG A 223 29.03 4.02 -4.12
CA ARG A 223 28.41 5.31 -4.41
C ARG A 223 28.57 6.29 -3.26
N ASP A 224 28.87 7.54 -3.57
CA ASP A 224 28.81 8.61 -2.58
C ASP A 224 27.36 8.93 -2.24
N THR A 225 26.96 8.79 -0.97
CA THR A 225 25.57 8.93 -0.54
C THR A 225 25.49 9.69 0.78
N ALA A 226 24.71 10.78 0.82
CA ALA A 226 24.42 11.55 2.03
C ALA A 226 25.68 11.92 2.86
N GLY A 227 26.77 12.32 2.18
CA GLY A 227 28.04 12.69 2.82
C GLY A 227 28.98 11.53 3.13
N VAL A 228 28.55 10.28 2.94
CA VAL A 228 29.41 9.08 3.05
C VAL A 228 30.05 8.80 1.68
N ARG A 229 31.37 8.95 1.60
CA ARG A 229 32.13 8.60 0.39
C ARG A 229 32.27 7.08 0.26
N LYS A 230 32.19 6.59 -0.98
CA LYS A 230 32.36 5.17 -1.34
C LYS A 230 31.51 4.23 -0.49
N ARG A 231 30.23 4.57 -0.30
CA ARG A 231 29.30 3.66 0.37
C ARG A 231 29.16 2.41 -0.50
N SER A 232 29.55 1.26 0.05
CA SER A 232 29.52 -0.03 -0.64
C SER A 232 28.18 -0.73 -0.44
N TYR A 233 27.61 -1.21 -1.54
CA TYR A 233 26.44 -2.07 -1.58
C TYR A 233 26.86 -3.46 -2.10
N LYS A 234 26.48 -4.50 -1.36
CA LYS A 234 26.87 -5.89 -1.62
C LYS A 234 25.62 -6.73 -1.89
N ASN A 235 25.73 -7.65 -2.84
CA ASN A 235 24.72 -8.65 -3.11
C ASN A 235 25.36 -10.03 -3.14
N SER A 236 24.65 -11.02 -2.63
CA SER A 236 25.16 -12.37 -2.41
C SER A 236 24.49 -13.35 -3.35
N VAL A 237 25.28 -14.26 -3.91
CA VAL A 237 24.84 -15.38 -4.74
C VAL A 237 24.69 -16.60 -3.85
N TYR A 238 23.54 -17.26 -3.99
CA TYR A 238 23.21 -18.49 -3.26
C TYR A 238 23.02 -19.65 -4.23
N LYS A 239 23.48 -20.83 -3.81
CA LYS A 239 23.22 -22.10 -4.47
C LYS A 239 22.14 -22.84 -3.69
N ILE A 240 21.18 -23.39 -4.42
CA ILE A 240 20.05 -24.11 -3.85
C ILE A 240 19.94 -25.44 -4.56
N THR A 241 20.09 -26.54 -3.82
CA THR A 241 20.07 -27.89 -4.39
C THR A 241 18.82 -28.63 -3.97
N GLN A 242 18.06 -29.14 -4.95
CA GLN A 242 16.88 -29.97 -4.73
C GLN A 242 16.87 -31.10 -5.76
N ASP A 243 16.66 -32.35 -5.32
CA ASP A 243 16.53 -33.53 -6.21
C ASP A 243 17.65 -33.68 -7.26
N ARG A 244 18.88 -33.33 -6.89
CA ARG A 244 20.11 -33.33 -7.72
C ARG A 244 20.20 -32.21 -8.76
N GLU A 245 19.20 -31.34 -8.88
CA GLU A 245 19.32 -30.07 -9.61
C GLU A 245 19.89 -29.00 -8.68
N THR A 246 20.79 -28.17 -9.20
CA THR A 246 21.34 -27.02 -8.46
C THR A 246 21.00 -25.73 -9.18
N PHE A 247 20.33 -24.84 -8.45
CA PHE A 247 19.95 -23.50 -8.88
C PHE A 247 20.92 -22.49 -8.26
N SER A 248 21.17 -21.40 -8.97
CA SER A 248 22.05 -20.33 -8.50
C SER A 248 21.38 -18.98 -8.76
N CYS A 249 21.20 -18.16 -7.71
CA CYS A 249 20.49 -16.89 -7.83
C CYS A 249 21.05 -15.83 -6.87
N VAL A 250 20.85 -14.56 -7.23
CA VAL A 250 21.06 -13.44 -6.30
C VAL A 250 19.83 -13.31 -5.43
N LEU A 251 20.02 -13.33 -4.11
CA LEU A 251 18.94 -13.41 -3.12
C LEU A 251 19.21 -12.47 -1.95
N GLU A 252 18.16 -11.82 -1.45
CA GLU A 252 18.21 -11.01 -0.24
C GLU A 252 16.83 -10.90 0.43
N TYR A 253 16.80 -10.56 1.71
CA TYR A 253 15.55 -10.17 2.39
C TYR A 253 15.28 -8.67 2.24
N ALA A 254 14.01 -8.31 2.10
CA ALA A 254 13.59 -6.91 2.16
C ALA A 254 13.89 -6.32 3.55
N THR A 255 14.96 -5.53 3.64
CA THR A 255 15.43 -4.92 4.90
C THR A 255 14.35 -4.15 5.67
N PRO A 256 13.42 -3.41 5.04
CA PRO A 256 12.37 -2.70 5.79
C PRO A 256 11.46 -3.60 6.62
N LEU A 257 11.37 -4.89 6.32
CA LEU A 257 10.57 -5.83 7.11
C LEU A 257 11.20 -6.07 8.49
N LEU A 258 12.53 -6.01 8.60
CA LEU A 258 13.21 -6.06 9.89
C LEU A 258 12.78 -4.89 10.78
N THR A 259 12.64 -3.69 10.20
CA THR A 259 12.13 -2.50 10.92
C THR A 259 10.71 -2.73 11.43
N LEU A 260 9.81 -3.27 10.59
CA LEU A 260 8.45 -3.61 11.02
C LEU A 260 8.44 -4.66 12.14
N TYR A 261 9.32 -5.65 12.07
CA TYR A 261 9.46 -6.65 13.14
C TYR A 261 9.93 -6.03 14.45
N GLN A 262 10.96 -5.18 14.41
CA GLN A 262 11.46 -4.48 15.61
C GLN A 262 10.40 -3.54 16.21
N MET A 263 9.71 -2.76 15.36
CA MET A 263 8.60 -1.91 15.80
C MET A 263 7.52 -2.71 16.54
N SER A 264 7.29 -3.97 16.17
CA SER A 264 6.25 -4.79 16.81
C SER A 264 6.62 -5.33 18.19
N HIS A 265 7.91 -5.31 18.53
CA HIS A 265 8.39 -5.70 19.86
C HIS A 265 8.61 -4.48 20.76
N GLU A 266 8.49 -3.28 20.21
CA GLU A 266 8.65 -2.03 20.93
C GLU A 266 7.30 -1.60 21.51
N SER A 267 7.15 -1.70 22.83
CA SER A 267 5.87 -1.40 23.51
C SER A 267 5.39 0.03 23.26
N SER A 268 6.32 0.98 23.13
CA SER A 268 6.03 2.39 22.84
C SER A 268 5.50 2.62 21.42
N ALA A 269 5.77 1.70 20.49
CA ALA A 269 5.32 1.80 19.12
C ALA A 269 3.85 1.39 18.92
N GLY A 270 3.19 0.77 19.91
CA GLY A 270 1.76 0.41 19.81
C GLY A 270 1.41 -0.36 18.53
N PHE A 271 2.34 -1.21 18.07
CA PHE A 271 2.30 -1.92 16.79
C PHE A 271 2.27 -3.42 17.05
N GLY A 272 1.14 -4.09 16.84
CA GLY A 272 0.98 -5.51 17.15
C GLY A 272 1.33 -6.44 15.98
N GLU A 273 1.25 -7.75 16.22
CA GLU A 273 1.47 -8.76 15.17
C GLU A 273 0.47 -8.64 14.01
N ASN A 274 -0.80 -8.38 14.31
CA ASN A 274 -1.84 -8.25 13.29
C ASN A 274 -1.59 -7.03 12.40
N GLU A 275 -1.27 -5.88 13.02
CA GLU A 275 -0.89 -4.65 12.32
C GLU A 275 0.38 -4.87 11.49
N ARG A 276 1.36 -5.60 12.02
CA ARG A 276 2.59 -5.96 11.31
C ARG A 276 2.32 -6.69 10.01
N LYS A 277 1.54 -7.79 10.04
CA LYS A 277 1.21 -8.54 8.81
C LYS A 277 0.48 -7.68 7.78
N GLN A 278 -0.43 -6.81 8.23
CA GLN A 278 -1.12 -5.86 7.36
C GLN A 278 -0.13 -4.86 6.70
N GLN A 279 0.82 -4.32 7.46
CA GLN A 279 1.84 -3.43 6.91
C GLN A 279 2.81 -4.15 5.96
N VAL A 280 3.13 -5.42 6.19
CA VAL A 280 3.95 -6.22 5.24
C VAL A 280 3.23 -6.37 3.91
N LEU A 281 1.94 -6.72 3.92
CA LEU A 281 1.13 -6.83 2.70
C LEU A 281 0.99 -5.49 1.98
N LEU A 282 0.81 -4.40 2.74
CA LEU A 282 0.76 -3.05 2.18
C LEU A 282 2.10 -2.68 1.55
N PHE A 283 3.22 -2.94 2.24
CA PHE A 283 4.57 -2.71 1.74
C PHE A 283 4.82 -3.50 0.45
N TYR A 284 4.47 -4.79 0.42
CA TYR A 284 4.58 -5.63 -0.77
C TYR A 284 3.81 -5.02 -1.95
N ARG A 285 2.54 -4.66 -1.74
CA ARG A 285 1.69 -4.09 -2.79
C ARG A 285 2.23 -2.75 -3.30
N THR A 286 2.57 -1.84 -2.38
CA THR A 286 3.10 -0.51 -2.72
C THR A 286 4.44 -0.64 -3.45
N LEU A 287 5.35 -1.48 -2.97
CA LEU A 287 6.64 -1.70 -3.62
C LEU A 287 6.47 -2.33 -5.01
N SER A 288 5.53 -3.28 -5.15
CA SER A 288 5.22 -3.89 -6.45
C SER A 288 4.74 -2.83 -7.43
N GLN A 289 3.85 -1.93 -7.03
CA GLN A 289 3.38 -0.83 -7.88
C GLN A 289 4.53 0.11 -8.27
N ILE A 290 5.35 0.54 -7.31
CA ILE A 290 6.50 1.44 -7.59
C ILE A 290 7.46 0.79 -8.59
N LEU A 291 7.81 -0.48 -8.40
CA LEU A 291 8.75 -1.19 -9.29
C LEU A 291 8.13 -1.50 -10.65
N GLU A 292 6.83 -1.82 -10.68
CA GLU A 292 6.07 -1.96 -11.92
C GLU A 292 5.80 -0.65 -12.62
N ASP A 293 6.04 0.52 -12.04
CA ASP A 293 5.95 1.82 -12.74
C ASP A 293 7.35 2.33 -13.18
N SER A 294 8.41 1.80 -12.58
CA SER A 294 9.79 2.22 -12.83
C SER A 294 10.42 1.47 -14.01
N LEU A 295 10.54 2.13 -15.17
CA LEU A 295 11.19 1.57 -16.38
C LEU A 295 12.59 1.00 -16.14
N GLU A 296 13.37 1.65 -15.27
CA GLU A 296 14.73 1.24 -14.90
C GLU A 296 14.76 -0.11 -14.15
N CYS A 297 13.70 -0.42 -13.40
CA CYS A 297 13.65 -1.54 -12.46
C CYS A 297 12.82 -2.72 -12.99
N ARG A 298 11.80 -2.46 -13.82
CA ARG A 298 10.96 -3.48 -14.45
C ARG A 298 11.81 -4.61 -15.02
N ASN A 299 11.38 -5.85 -14.82
CA ASN A 299 12.07 -7.08 -15.26
C ASN A 299 13.46 -7.36 -14.68
N ARG A 300 13.97 -6.58 -13.70
CA ARG A 300 15.28 -6.82 -13.04
C ARG A 300 15.18 -7.41 -11.63
N TYR A 301 13.96 -7.61 -11.13
CA TYR A 301 13.69 -8.10 -9.79
C TYR A 301 12.65 -9.22 -9.81
N ARG A 302 12.53 -9.94 -8.68
CA ARG A 302 11.42 -10.82 -8.37
C ARG A 302 11.11 -10.72 -6.88
N LEU A 303 9.90 -10.27 -6.56
CA LEU A 303 9.40 -10.31 -5.18
C LEU A 303 8.85 -11.70 -4.87
N ILE A 304 9.25 -12.26 -3.73
CA ILE A 304 8.81 -13.57 -3.24
C ILE A 304 8.18 -13.36 -1.87
N LEU A 305 6.85 -13.38 -1.81
CA LEU A 305 6.10 -13.29 -0.56
C LEU A 305 6.04 -14.68 0.11
N LEU A 306 6.66 -14.84 1.27
CA LEU A 306 6.72 -16.11 1.99
C LEU A 306 5.57 -16.18 3.01
N ASN A 307 4.73 -17.19 2.88
CA ASN A 307 3.59 -17.42 3.77
C ASN A 307 4.07 -18.02 5.10
N ASP A 308 3.52 -17.53 6.22
CA ASP A 308 3.83 -18.02 7.56
C ASP A 308 3.08 -19.31 7.95
N GLU A 309 2.10 -19.75 7.16
CA GLU A 309 1.40 -21.03 7.36
C GLU A 309 2.32 -22.27 7.28
N HIS A 310 3.48 -22.15 6.64
CA HIS A 310 4.48 -23.21 6.50
C HIS A 310 5.60 -23.13 7.56
N THR A 311 5.41 -22.35 8.62
CA THR A 311 6.36 -22.27 9.73
C THR A 311 6.55 -23.66 10.35
N GLY A 312 7.67 -24.31 10.05
CA GLY A 312 8.00 -25.67 10.50
C GLY A 312 8.39 -26.65 9.39
N ASP A 313 8.15 -26.33 8.12
CA ASP A 313 8.76 -27.06 6.99
C ASP A 313 10.19 -26.53 6.77
N PRO A 314 11.24 -27.32 7.08
CA PRO A 314 12.63 -26.86 7.01
C PRO A 314 13.10 -26.57 5.59
N HIS A 315 12.35 -26.99 4.57
CA HIS A 315 12.70 -26.83 3.16
C HIS A 315 11.71 -25.94 2.39
N TYR A 316 10.86 -25.21 3.11
CA TYR A 316 9.88 -24.31 2.49
C TYR A 316 10.56 -23.21 1.66
N LEU A 317 11.61 -22.58 2.20
CA LEU A 317 12.28 -21.46 1.57
C LEU A 317 12.93 -21.86 0.24
N SER A 318 13.72 -22.93 0.23
CA SER A 318 14.36 -23.46 -0.98
C SER A 318 13.33 -23.84 -2.04
N ARG A 319 12.23 -24.50 -1.64
CA ARG A 319 11.14 -24.88 -2.55
C ARG A 319 10.48 -23.67 -3.21
N GLU A 320 10.14 -22.64 -2.44
CA GLU A 320 9.54 -21.40 -2.98
C GLU A 320 10.49 -20.68 -3.94
N ILE A 321 11.77 -20.55 -3.59
CA ILE A 321 12.75 -19.91 -4.48
C ILE A 321 12.88 -20.68 -5.79
N ILE A 322 13.02 -22.01 -5.73
CA ILE A 322 13.13 -22.87 -6.92
C ILE A 322 11.87 -22.77 -7.79
N GLN A 323 10.69 -22.75 -7.18
CA GLN A 323 9.43 -22.56 -7.91
C GLN A 323 9.45 -21.25 -8.69
N HIS A 324 9.89 -20.15 -8.07
CA HIS A 324 10.02 -18.86 -8.73
C HIS A 324 11.06 -18.87 -9.85
N LEU A 325 12.21 -19.51 -9.67
CA LEU A 325 13.25 -19.65 -10.71
C LEU A 325 12.74 -20.46 -11.91
N LYS A 326 12.10 -21.61 -11.67
CA LYS A 326 11.52 -22.45 -12.73
C LYS A 326 10.39 -21.74 -13.49
N GLN A 327 9.63 -20.87 -12.83
CA GLN A 327 8.61 -20.05 -13.48
C GLN A 327 9.24 -19.02 -14.43
N GLN A 328 10.35 -18.39 -14.03
CA GLN A 328 11.06 -17.40 -14.84
C GLN A 328 11.67 -18.00 -16.11
N ASP A 329 12.17 -19.24 -16.05
CA ASP A 329 12.69 -19.93 -17.24
C ASP A 329 11.63 -20.07 -18.37
N ARG A 330 10.35 -19.98 -18.01
CA ARG A 330 9.21 -20.04 -18.95
C ARG A 330 8.71 -18.65 -19.37
N GLU A 331 9.15 -17.58 -18.72
CA GLU A 331 8.80 -16.20 -19.05
C GLU A 331 9.68 -15.72 -20.23
N ILE A 332 9.09 -15.09 -21.25
CA ILE A 332 9.86 -14.55 -22.38
C ILE A 332 10.70 -13.37 -21.89
N HIS A 333 12.03 -13.47 -22.02
CA HIS A 333 12.93 -12.38 -21.69
C HIS A 333 12.78 -11.25 -22.72
N MET A 334 12.07 -10.18 -22.35
CA MET A 334 12.08 -8.94 -23.12
C MET A 334 13.40 -8.23 -22.81
N ASN A 335 14.34 -8.30 -23.76
CA ASN A 335 15.54 -7.46 -23.72
C ASN A 335 15.10 -5.98 -23.64
N PRO A 336 15.77 -5.14 -22.84
CA PRO A 336 15.57 -3.70 -22.92
C PRO A 336 15.78 -3.27 -24.37
N ILE A 337 14.89 -2.41 -24.89
CA ILE A 337 15.05 -1.80 -26.21
C ILE A 337 16.45 -1.17 -26.23
N GLN A 338 17.30 -1.70 -27.09
CA GLN A 338 18.60 -1.12 -27.37
C GLN A 338 18.32 0.15 -28.15
N GLU A 339 18.32 1.30 -27.48
CA GLU A 339 18.38 2.59 -28.18
C GLU A 339 19.67 2.57 -28.99
N LEU A 340 19.52 2.39 -30.31
CA LEU A 340 20.62 2.55 -31.25
C LEU A 340 21.15 3.98 -31.09
N PRO A 341 22.47 4.22 -31.12
CA PRO A 341 22.99 5.58 -31.15
C PRO A 341 22.36 6.29 -32.34
N ASN A 342 21.65 7.40 -32.10
CA ASN A 342 21.07 8.22 -33.15
C ASN A 342 22.16 8.58 -34.18
N GLU A 343 22.17 7.91 -35.32
CA GLU A 343 22.85 8.41 -36.51
C GLU A 343 22.12 9.69 -36.91
N VAL A 344 22.78 10.82 -36.70
CA VAL A 344 22.32 12.13 -37.15
C VAL A 344 22.33 12.11 -38.68
N HIS A 345 21.19 11.84 -39.29
CA HIS A 345 20.95 12.20 -40.68
C HIS A 345 20.35 13.61 -40.72
N PRO A 346 21.00 14.58 -41.40
CA PRO A 346 20.45 15.92 -41.52
C PRO A 346 19.21 15.88 -42.43
N VAL A 347 18.05 16.18 -41.85
CA VAL A 347 16.80 16.40 -42.58
C VAL A 347 16.86 17.79 -43.22
N PRO A 348 16.50 17.97 -44.50
CA PRO A 348 16.55 19.29 -45.15
C PRO A 348 15.51 20.25 -44.56
N GLU A 349 15.93 21.49 -44.33
CA GLU A 349 15.05 22.64 -44.04
C GLU A 349 14.14 22.92 -45.25
N GLU A 350 12.83 22.99 -45.03
CA GLU A 350 11.93 23.89 -45.77
C GLU A 350 10.54 23.95 -45.10
N GLY A 351 10.16 25.11 -44.56
CA GLY A 351 8.77 25.42 -44.19
C GLY A 351 8.61 26.40 -43.02
N PRO A 352 7.76 27.44 -43.11
CA PRO A 352 7.99 28.72 -42.45
C PRO A 352 7.58 28.79 -40.98
N ILE A 353 8.41 29.50 -40.21
CA ILE A 353 8.22 29.85 -38.79
C ILE A 353 6.95 30.67 -38.61
N ARG A 354 5.96 30.11 -37.91
CA ARG A 354 4.89 30.87 -37.26
C ARG A 354 5.21 30.98 -35.78
N ASN A 355 5.66 32.16 -35.37
CA ASN A 355 5.77 32.56 -33.97
C ASN A 355 4.39 32.52 -33.31
N LEU A 356 4.19 31.65 -32.33
CA LEU A 356 3.18 31.84 -31.29
C LEU A 356 3.89 31.87 -29.94
N ASN A 357 4.01 33.09 -29.41
CA ASN A 357 4.44 33.34 -28.05
C ASN A 357 3.41 32.79 -27.05
N GLY A 358 3.91 32.22 -25.96
CA GLY A 358 3.25 32.24 -24.64
C GLY A 358 2.23 31.13 -24.38
N ALA A 359 2.69 30.04 -23.78
CA ALA A 359 1.84 29.19 -22.95
C ALA A 359 2.53 29.00 -21.60
N HIS A 360 1.99 29.65 -20.56
CA HIS A 360 2.24 29.30 -19.18
C HIS A 360 1.83 27.84 -18.96
N HIS A 361 2.74 27.00 -18.49
CA HIS A 361 2.38 25.71 -17.92
C HIS A 361 1.65 25.95 -16.59
N PRO A 362 0.46 25.36 -16.37
CA PRO A 362 -0.12 25.31 -15.04
C PRO A 362 0.63 24.25 -14.23
N GLU A 363 1.22 24.65 -13.10
CA GLU A 363 1.54 23.70 -12.04
C GLU A 363 0.23 23.09 -11.56
N ASP A 364 0.10 21.76 -11.63
CA ASP A 364 -1.03 21.07 -11.04
C ASP A 364 -1.05 21.33 -9.53
N PRO A 365 -2.18 21.76 -8.95
CA PRO A 365 -2.23 22.05 -7.52
C PRO A 365 -2.02 20.76 -6.72
N ILE A 366 -1.01 20.77 -5.84
CA ILE A 366 -0.80 19.75 -4.82
C ILE A 366 -2.10 19.59 -4.03
N SER A 367 -2.67 18.38 -4.05
CA SER A 367 -3.91 18.07 -3.33
C SER A 367 -3.75 18.40 -1.84
N ASN A 368 -4.67 19.21 -1.31
CA ASN A 368 -4.68 19.63 0.10
C ASN A 368 -5.29 18.56 1.04
N ASP A 369 -5.74 17.42 0.49
CA ASP A 369 -6.34 16.37 1.29
C ASP A 369 -5.25 15.46 1.88
N PRO A 370 -5.22 15.21 3.21
CA PRO A 370 -4.47 14.10 3.78
C PRO A 370 -4.89 12.79 3.13
N THR A 371 -4.11 12.41 2.13
CA THR A 371 -4.43 11.28 1.27
C THR A 371 -3.79 10.05 1.89
N LEU A 372 -4.58 9.01 2.15
CA LEU A 372 -4.04 7.65 2.12
C LEU A 372 -3.36 7.52 0.76
N MET A 373 -2.03 7.39 0.72
CA MET A 373 -1.26 7.27 -0.53
C MET A 373 -1.54 5.93 -1.24
N PHE A 374 -2.80 5.66 -1.58
CA PHE A 374 -3.12 4.68 -2.60
C PHE A 374 -2.79 5.33 -3.93
N SER A 375 -1.79 4.80 -4.63
CA SER A 375 -1.67 5.00 -6.07
C SER A 375 -2.98 4.52 -6.70
N GLN A 376 -3.81 5.45 -7.16
CA GLN A 376 -4.88 5.11 -8.09
C GLN A 376 -4.23 4.53 -9.35
N PRO A 377 -4.77 3.47 -9.97
CA PRO A 377 -4.25 2.97 -11.23
C PRO A 377 -4.33 4.08 -12.27
N HIS A 378 -3.18 4.62 -12.67
CA HIS A 378 -3.12 5.62 -13.73
C HIS A 378 -3.30 4.90 -15.07
N SER A 379 -4.15 5.45 -15.94
CA SER A 379 -4.25 5.00 -17.32
C SER A 379 -2.89 5.22 -18.00
N LEU A 380 -2.42 4.23 -18.76
CA LEU A 380 -1.15 4.16 -19.51
C LEU A 380 -0.97 5.27 -20.58
N ARG A 381 -1.74 6.36 -20.52
CA ARG A 381 -1.82 7.40 -21.55
C ARG A 381 -1.38 8.79 -21.08
N SER A 382 -0.71 8.90 -19.94
CA SER A 382 0.01 10.13 -19.60
C SER A 382 1.46 10.00 -20.07
N GLU A 383 1.87 10.93 -20.93
CA GLU A 383 3.28 11.07 -21.31
C GLU A 383 4.13 11.33 -20.05
N PRO A 384 5.36 10.83 -19.98
CA PRO A 384 6.21 11.00 -18.81
C PRO A 384 6.50 12.49 -18.60
N VAL A 385 6.09 13.01 -17.44
CA VAL A 385 6.51 14.33 -16.98
C VAL A 385 7.94 14.22 -16.45
N GLU A 386 8.91 14.55 -17.30
CA GLU A 386 10.29 14.78 -16.88
C GLU A 386 10.35 16.06 -16.02
N THR A 387 10.40 15.91 -14.70
CA THR A 387 10.84 16.99 -13.80
C THR A 387 12.37 16.96 -13.74
N THR A 388 13.00 17.54 -14.74
CA THR A 388 14.45 17.74 -14.79
C THR A 388 14.84 19.02 -14.05
N ASP A 389 14.80 18.99 -12.72
CA ASP A 389 15.49 20.00 -11.90
C ASP A 389 17.00 19.70 -11.86
N TYR A 390 17.68 20.01 -12.97
CA TYR A 390 19.14 20.08 -12.99
C TYR A 390 19.59 21.38 -12.30
N PHE A 391 20.12 21.27 -11.08
CA PHE A 391 20.97 22.32 -10.51
C PHE A 391 22.26 22.41 -11.32
N ASN A 392 22.28 23.29 -12.31
CA ASN A 392 23.50 23.71 -13.00
C ASN A 392 24.41 24.48 -12.02
N GLN A 393 25.51 23.85 -11.61
CA GLN A 393 26.67 24.56 -11.05
C GLN A 393 27.49 25.16 -12.20
N PRO A 394 27.73 26.48 -12.25
CA PRO A 394 28.64 27.04 -13.24
C PRO A 394 30.10 26.76 -12.84
N ASN A 395 30.77 25.93 -13.64
CA ASN A 395 32.22 25.85 -13.70
C ASN A 395 32.79 27.19 -14.18
N ASN A 396 33.24 28.03 -13.26
CA ASN A 396 34.13 29.14 -13.58
C ASN A 396 35.57 28.63 -13.67
N ALA A 397 35.98 28.28 -14.88
CA ALA A 397 37.38 28.31 -15.25
C ALA A 397 37.72 29.70 -15.80
N LYS A 398 38.65 30.42 -15.15
CA LYS A 398 39.58 31.34 -15.82
C LYS A 398 40.72 31.79 -14.88
N ARG A 399 41.93 31.52 -15.38
CA ARG A 399 43.30 31.92 -14.97
C ARG A 399 43.95 31.18 -13.81
#